data_AF-A0A3D2BQA0-F1
#
_entry.id   AF-A0A3D2BQA0-F1
#
_cell.length_a   1.000
_cell.length_b   1.000
_cell.length_c   1.000
_cell.angle_alpha   90.00
_cell.angle_beta   90.00
_cell.angle_gamma   90.00
#
_symmetry.space_group_name_H-M   'P 1'
#
loop_
_entity.id
_entity.type
_entity.pdbx_description
1 polymer ?
#
loop_
_entity_poly.entity_id
_entity_poly.type
_entity_poly.pdbx_seq_one_letter_code
_entity_poly.pdbx_strand_id
1 'polypeptide(L)'
;MSPSDEISDEDFAKSPFHGKATARIAQETGDPLANVDHETEALKKLAQKLIDLPEGESPSPEMIQEGLDALTKLYTVRFQEGERWDPFLNGRAMPVTSVMIMSTAMLQAVNIELFELGMWQAWSSG
;
A
#
# COMPACT_ATOMS: atom_id res chain seq x y z
N MET A 1 -11.19 -26.61 -14.71
CA MET A 1 -10.39 -25.92 -13.68
C MET A 1 -9.27 -25.25 -14.45
N SER A 2 -9.30 -23.92 -14.58
CA SER A 2 -8.28 -23.20 -15.34
C SER A 2 -7.19 -22.70 -14.38
N PRO A 3 -5.90 -22.88 -14.69
CA PRO A 3 -4.82 -22.25 -13.96
C PRO A 3 -4.90 -20.74 -14.21
N SER A 4 -4.88 -19.96 -13.15
CA SER A 4 -4.70 -18.51 -13.19
C SER A 4 -3.34 -18.20 -13.81
N ASP A 5 -3.35 -17.44 -14.90
CA ASP A 5 -2.14 -16.90 -15.54
C ASP A 5 -1.39 -16.03 -14.51
N GLU A 6 -0.32 -16.57 -13.92
CA GLU A 6 0.60 -15.82 -13.07
C GLU A 6 1.40 -14.86 -13.97
N ILE A 7 1.18 -13.56 -13.75
CA ILE A 7 1.92 -12.48 -14.41
C ILE A 7 3.38 -12.57 -13.96
N SER A 8 4.31 -12.68 -14.91
CA SER A 8 5.73 -12.85 -14.62
C SER A 8 6.43 -11.52 -14.32
N ASP A 9 7.57 -11.56 -13.62
CA ASP A 9 8.39 -10.36 -13.33
C ASP A 9 8.83 -9.62 -14.61
N GLU A 10 8.98 -10.34 -15.73
CA GLU A 10 9.28 -9.74 -17.02
C GLU A 10 8.10 -8.97 -17.64
N ASP A 11 6.86 -9.37 -17.32
CA ASP A 11 5.64 -8.68 -17.78
C ASP A 11 5.42 -7.37 -17.02
N PHE A 12 5.78 -7.33 -15.72
CA PHE A 12 5.81 -6.09 -14.94
C PHE A 12 6.86 -5.10 -15.47
N ALA A 13 8.04 -5.58 -15.87
CA ALA A 13 9.11 -4.74 -16.39
C ALA A 13 8.80 -4.15 -17.79
N LYS A 14 8.01 -4.86 -18.62
CA LYS A 14 7.58 -4.41 -19.96
C LYS A 14 6.24 -3.67 -19.94
N SER A 15 5.63 -3.52 -18.77
CA SER A 15 4.35 -2.86 -18.61
C SER A 15 4.43 -1.40 -19.09
N PRO A 16 3.51 -0.94 -19.98
CA PRO A 16 3.48 0.45 -20.43
C PRO A 16 3.18 1.45 -19.30
N PHE A 17 2.89 0.97 -18.10
CA PHE A 17 2.63 1.73 -16.89
C PHE A 17 3.88 1.98 -16.03
N HIS A 18 4.99 1.28 -16.27
CA HIS A 18 6.23 1.47 -15.51
C HIS A 18 6.85 2.85 -15.82
N GLY A 19 6.91 3.74 -14.82
CA GLY A 19 7.51 5.08 -14.90
C GLY A 19 6.75 6.15 -15.70
N LYS A 20 5.77 5.79 -16.54
CA LYS A 20 4.91 6.76 -17.25
C LYS A 20 3.76 7.28 -16.40
N ALA A 21 3.32 6.49 -15.44
CA ALA A 21 2.16 6.81 -14.66
C ALA A 21 2.47 7.93 -13.63
N THR A 22 3.67 7.93 -13.06
CA THR A 22 4.21 9.02 -12.22
C THR A 22 4.24 10.38 -12.94
N ALA A 23 4.58 10.43 -14.23
CA ALA A 23 4.58 11.66 -15.04
C ALA A 23 3.16 12.16 -15.38
N ARG A 24 2.18 11.25 -15.49
CA ARG A 24 0.77 11.58 -15.75
C ARG A 24 0.05 12.04 -14.47
N ILE A 25 0.32 11.39 -13.35
CA ILE A 25 -0.15 11.79 -11.99
C ILE A 25 0.34 13.20 -11.66
N ALA A 26 1.61 13.51 -11.97
CA ALA A 26 2.17 14.86 -11.80
C ALA A 26 1.44 15.94 -12.62
N GLN A 27 0.87 15.59 -13.79
CA GLN A 27 0.11 16.51 -14.63
C GLN A 27 -1.37 16.64 -14.24
N GLU A 28 -1.99 15.58 -13.68
CA GLU A 28 -3.43 15.53 -13.40
C GLU A 28 -3.79 15.75 -11.92
N THR A 29 -2.89 15.45 -10.98
CA THR A 29 -3.19 15.40 -9.53
C THR A 29 -2.17 16.10 -8.61
N GLY A 30 -1.06 16.61 -9.14
CA GLY A 30 0.07 17.15 -8.36
C GLY A 30 1.18 16.11 -8.13
N ASP A 31 2.21 16.47 -7.37
CA ASP A 31 3.37 15.60 -7.10
C ASP A 31 2.94 14.21 -6.56
N PRO A 32 3.64 13.11 -6.93
CA PRO A 32 3.33 11.77 -6.45
C PRO A 32 3.32 11.73 -4.91
N LEU A 33 2.31 11.08 -4.33
CA LEU A 33 2.19 10.96 -2.86
C LEU A 33 3.30 10.07 -2.27
N ALA A 34 3.87 9.18 -3.08
CA ALA A 34 5.04 8.37 -2.77
C ALA A 34 5.77 7.96 -4.07
N ASN A 35 6.90 7.25 -3.94
CA ASN A 35 7.68 6.76 -5.07
C ASN A 35 7.85 5.24 -5.00
N VAL A 36 7.43 4.53 -6.05
CA VAL A 36 7.45 3.06 -6.11
C VAL A 36 8.82 2.47 -5.76
N ASP A 37 9.90 3.01 -6.33
CA ASP A 37 11.25 2.48 -6.13
C ASP A 37 11.70 2.68 -4.69
N HIS A 38 11.47 3.88 -4.13
CA HIS A 38 11.81 4.19 -2.75
C HIS A 38 11.07 3.29 -1.76
N GLU A 39 9.76 3.14 -1.91
CA GLU A 39 8.95 2.32 -1.00
C GLU A 39 9.27 0.82 -1.16
N THR A 40 9.58 0.37 -2.38
CA THR A 40 10.05 -1.00 -2.63
C THR A 40 11.39 -1.27 -1.94
N GLU A 41 12.34 -0.34 -1.99
CA GLU A 41 13.61 -0.46 -1.27
C GLU A 41 13.43 -0.43 0.25
N ALA A 42 12.47 0.35 0.77
CA ALA A 42 12.12 0.34 2.18
C ALA A 42 11.61 -1.05 2.63
N LEU A 43 10.73 -1.68 1.84
CA LEU A 43 10.25 -3.04 2.12
C LEU A 43 11.37 -4.08 2.08
N LYS A 44 12.28 -4.00 1.11
CA LYS A 44 13.45 -4.90 1.03
C LYS A 44 14.34 -4.77 2.26
N LYS A 45 14.59 -3.53 2.72
CA LYS A 45 15.36 -3.29 3.96
C LYS A 45 14.66 -3.87 5.18
N LEU A 46 13.35 -3.68 5.31
CA LEU A 46 12.58 -4.28 6.39
C LEU A 46 12.61 -5.82 6.35
N ALA A 47 12.46 -6.41 5.17
CA ALA A 47 12.56 -7.85 4.98
C ALA A 47 13.92 -8.39 5.45
N GLN A 48 15.01 -7.68 5.13
CA GLN A 48 16.34 -8.05 5.63
C GLN A 48 16.41 -7.97 7.16
N LYS A 49 15.91 -6.89 7.77
CA LYS A 49 15.86 -6.78 9.24
C LYS A 49 15.08 -7.93 9.88
N LEU A 50 13.97 -8.36 9.28
CA LEU A 50 13.16 -9.48 9.77
C LEU A 50 13.89 -10.82 9.66
N ILE A 51 14.67 -11.02 8.60
CA ILE A 51 15.51 -12.22 8.40
C ILE A 51 16.65 -12.26 9.44
N ASP A 52 17.21 -11.09 9.77
CA ASP A 52 18.33 -10.97 10.70
C ASP A 52 17.89 -11.12 12.18
N LEU A 53 16.59 -11.23 12.46
CA LEU A 53 16.10 -11.46 13.82
C LEU A 53 16.54 -12.84 14.34
N PRO A 54 16.99 -12.94 15.60
CA PRO A 54 17.26 -14.23 16.23
C PRO A 54 16.02 -15.13 16.23
N GLU A 55 16.25 -16.45 16.17
CA GLU A 55 15.16 -17.42 16.19
C GLU A 55 14.29 -17.25 17.45
N GLY A 56 12.98 -17.16 17.24
CA GLY A 56 11.99 -16.97 18.31
C GLY A 56 11.78 -15.53 18.76
N GLU A 57 12.55 -14.58 18.24
CA GLU A 57 12.29 -13.15 18.49
C GLU A 57 11.16 -12.62 17.61
N SER A 58 10.41 -11.68 18.18
CA SER A 58 9.33 -10.98 17.46
C SER A 58 9.84 -9.65 16.92
N PRO A 59 9.30 -9.17 15.78
CA PRO A 59 9.63 -7.84 15.28
C PRO A 59 9.32 -6.76 16.31
N SER A 60 10.17 -5.73 16.38
CA SER A 60 9.90 -4.59 17.27
C SER A 60 8.69 -3.78 16.76
N PRO A 61 8.05 -2.97 17.62
CA PRO A 61 6.99 -2.06 17.19
C PRO A 61 7.39 -1.16 16.02
N GLU A 62 8.63 -0.67 16.01
CA GLU A 62 9.17 0.18 14.95
C GLU A 62 9.26 -0.56 13.62
N MET A 63 9.67 -1.84 13.63
CA MET A 63 9.70 -2.66 12.42
C MET A 63 8.30 -2.89 11.85
N ILE A 64 7.31 -3.07 12.72
CA ILE A 64 5.90 -3.19 12.30
C ILE A 64 5.40 -1.88 11.70
N GLN A 65 5.73 -0.74 12.33
CA GLN A 65 5.38 0.59 11.84
C GLN A 65 6.04 0.91 10.49
N GLU A 66 7.32 0.59 10.31
CA GLU A 66 8.03 0.72 9.03
C GLU A 66 7.33 -0.08 7.92
N GLY A 67 6.88 -1.30 8.24
CA GLY A 67 6.16 -2.15 7.28
C GLY A 67 4.80 -1.57 6.90
N LEU A 68 4.04 -1.09 7.89
CA LEU A 68 2.76 -0.43 7.64
C LEU A 68 2.94 0.82 6.78
N ASP A 69 3.91 1.67 7.10
CA ASP A 69 4.21 2.90 6.36
C ASP A 69 4.56 2.60 4.89
N ALA A 70 5.53 1.70 4.66
CA ALA A 70 5.98 1.36 3.32
C ALA A 70 4.89 0.67 2.48
N LEU A 71 4.12 -0.26 3.06
CA LEU A 71 3.03 -0.94 2.35
C LEU A 71 1.88 0.02 2.01
N THR A 72 1.50 0.91 2.94
CA THR A 72 0.45 1.91 2.68
C THR A 72 0.87 2.87 1.57
N LYS A 73 2.11 3.37 1.59
CA LYS A 73 2.63 4.24 0.53
C LYS A 73 2.75 3.53 -0.81
N LEU A 74 3.25 2.29 -0.82
CA LEU A 74 3.40 1.50 -2.04
C LEU A 74 2.04 1.21 -2.67
N TYR A 75 1.05 0.78 -1.89
CA TYR A 75 -0.32 0.58 -2.37
C TYR A 75 -0.88 1.87 -2.99
N THR A 76 -0.67 3.01 -2.32
CA THR A 76 -1.16 4.31 -2.78
C THR A 76 -0.56 4.71 -4.12
N VAL A 77 0.76 4.66 -4.27
CA VAL A 77 1.39 5.04 -5.55
C VAL A 77 0.98 4.09 -6.67
N ARG A 78 0.93 2.77 -6.42
CA ARG A 78 0.44 1.77 -7.39
C ARG A 78 -0.99 2.06 -7.84
N PHE A 79 -1.85 2.43 -6.91
CA PHE A 79 -3.20 2.88 -7.22
C PHE A 79 -3.20 4.15 -8.09
N GLN A 80 -2.39 5.15 -7.77
CA GLN A 80 -2.27 6.33 -8.63
C GLN A 80 -1.75 5.96 -10.03
N GLU A 81 -0.92 4.93 -10.15
CA GLU A 81 -0.39 4.45 -11.43
C GLU A 81 -1.42 3.72 -12.33
N GLY A 82 -2.65 3.55 -11.83
CA GLY A 82 -3.75 2.92 -12.57
C GLY A 82 -3.96 1.45 -12.20
N GLU A 83 -3.16 0.89 -11.29
CA GLU A 83 -3.39 -0.45 -10.79
C GLU A 83 -4.66 -0.48 -9.91
N ARG A 84 -5.49 -1.51 -10.08
CA ARG A 84 -6.74 -1.69 -9.34
C ARG A 84 -6.83 -3.14 -8.88
N TRP A 85 -6.53 -3.38 -7.61
CA TRP A 85 -6.60 -4.68 -6.98
C TRP A 85 -7.01 -4.53 -5.52
N ASP A 86 -7.63 -5.57 -4.96
CA ASP A 86 -8.11 -5.55 -3.58
C ASP A 86 -6.94 -5.62 -2.58
N PRO A 87 -6.95 -4.86 -1.47
CA PRO A 87 -5.84 -4.82 -0.51
C PRO A 87 -5.61 -6.16 0.23
N PHE A 88 -6.56 -7.10 0.15
CA PHE A 88 -6.46 -8.42 0.76
C PHE A 88 -6.77 -9.51 -0.26
N LEU A 89 -5.84 -10.47 -0.44
CA LEU A 89 -6.01 -11.62 -1.35
C LEU A 89 -7.29 -12.43 -1.08
N ASN A 90 -7.69 -12.52 0.19
CA ASN A 90 -8.97 -13.08 0.59
C ASN A 90 -9.63 -12.17 1.65
N GLY A 91 -10.37 -11.17 1.18
CA GLY A 91 -11.06 -10.22 2.07
C GLY A 91 -12.02 -10.87 3.08
N ARG A 92 -12.58 -12.06 2.80
CA ARG A 92 -13.47 -12.77 3.74
C ARG A 92 -12.73 -13.38 4.93
N ALA A 93 -11.44 -13.67 4.78
CA ALA A 93 -10.61 -14.20 5.86
C ALA A 93 -10.05 -13.10 6.76
N MET A 94 -10.04 -11.84 6.32
CA MET A 94 -9.55 -10.71 7.11
C MET A 94 -10.58 -10.35 8.20
N PRO A 95 -10.22 -10.39 9.49
CA PRO A 95 -11.16 -10.05 10.55
C PRO A 95 -11.59 -8.59 10.45
N VAL A 96 -12.91 -8.36 10.33
CA VAL A 96 -13.49 -7.01 10.17
C VAL A 96 -13.04 -6.07 11.29
N THR A 97 -13.01 -6.55 12.54
CA THR A 97 -12.56 -5.78 13.70
C THR A 97 -11.11 -5.31 13.56
N SER A 98 -10.22 -6.14 13.00
CA SER A 98 -8.82 -5.76 12.79
C SER A 98 -8.69 -4.61 11.79
N VAL A 99 -9.46 -4.65 10.70
CA VAL A 99 -9.51 -3.56 9.71
C VAL A 99 -10.00 -2.27 10.36
N MET A 100 -11.10 -2.34 11.12
CA MET A 100 -11.68 -1.16 11.77
C MET A 100 -10.71 -0.54 12.78
N ILE A 101 -10.09 -1.35 13.65
CA ILE A 101 -9.11 -0.86 14.64
C ILE A 101 -7.93 -0.19 13.94
N MET A 102 -7.34 -0.84 12.92
CA MET A 102 -6.18 -0.31 12.22
C MET A 102 -6.51 0.99 11.49
N SER A 103 -7.61 1.03 10.74
CA SER A 103 -8.03 2.23 10.02
C SER A 103 -8.27 3.40 10.97
N THR A 104 -8.94 3.17 12.11
CA THR A 104 -9.13 4.22 13.13
C THR A 104 -7.79 4.71 13.70
N ALA A 105 -6.87 3.81 14.03
CA ALA A 105 -5.56 4.18 14.56
C ALA A 105 -4.73 4.99 13.54
N MET A 106 -4.76 4.60 12.25
CA MET A 106 -4.10 5.32 11.17
C MET A 106 -4.65 6.73 11.02
N LEU A 107 -5.98 6.88 10.96
CA LEU A 107 -6.63 8.20 10.83
C LEU A 107 -6.28 9.11 12.01
N GLN A 108 -6.31 8.59 13.24
CA GLN A 108 -5.90 9.34 14.43
C GLN A 108 -4.42 9.75 14.38
N ALA A 109 -3.54 8.85 13.93
CA ALA A 109 -2.09 9.12 13.85
C ALA A 109 -1.74 10.27 12.90
N VAL A 110 -2.53 10.47 11.83
CA VAL A 110 -2.34 11.57 10.87
C VAL A 110 -3.30 12.74 11.10
N ASN A 111 -3.97 12.78 12.26
CA ASN A 111 -4.91 13.83 12.66
C ASN A 111 -6.07 14.04 11.66
N ILE A 112 -6.57 12.96 11.07
CA ILE A 112 -7.81 12.96 10.28
C ILE A 112 -8.97 12.54 11.20
N GLU A 113 -10.01 13.36 11.24
CA GLU A 113 -11.23 13.04 11.96
C GLU A 113 -12.02 11.96 11.18
N LEU A 114 -12.57 10.97 11.90
CA LEU A 114 -13.42 9.91 11.33
C LEU A 114 -14.67 10.44 10.61
N PHE A 115 -15.01 11.72 10.81
CA PHE A 115 -16.06 12.42 10.10
C PHE A 115 -15.58 13.81 9.67
N GLU A 116 -15.15 13.91 8.41
CA GLU A 116 -14.91 15.19 7.74
C GLU A 116 -15.89 15.26 6.56
N LEU A 117 -16.74 16.29 6.55
CA LEU A 117 -17.86 16.40 5.59
C LEU A 117 -17.39 16.44 4.14
N GLY A 118 -16.21 17.04 3.86
CA GLY A 118 -15.62 17.07 2.53
C GLY A 118 -15.21 15.69 2.01
N MET A 119 -14.53 14.89 2.85
CA MET A 119 -14.12 13.52 2.54
C MET A 119 -15.31 12.59 2.37
N TRP A 120 -16.34 12.70 3.22
CA TRP A 120 -17.56 11.90 3.05
C TRP A 120 -18.26 12.18 1.72
N GLN A 121 -18.39 13.46 1.34
CA GLN A 121 -18.98 13.82 0.04
C GLN A 121 -18.15 13.33 -1.14
N ALA A 122 -16.82 13.35 -1.04
CA ALA A 122 -15.92 12.79 -2.06
C ALA A 122 -16.06 11.26 -2.19
N TRP A 123 -16.26 10.54 -1.08
CA TRP A 123 -16.48 9.09 -1.09
C TRP A 123 -17.88 8.67 -1.56
N SER A 124 -18.93 9.45 -1.30
CA SER A 124 -20.31 9.10 -1.68
C SER A 124 -20.75 9.57 -3.07
N SER A 125 -19.95 10.41 -3.75
CA SER A 125 -20.27 10.97 -5.07
C SER A 125 -19.53 10.30 -6.24
N GLY A 126 -18.71 9.27 -5.95
CA GLY A 126 -18.05 8.42 -6.93
C GLY A 126 -18.88 7.23 -7.38
#